data_AF-A0A959XMQ4-F1
#
_entry.id   AF-A0A959XMQ4-F1
#
_cell.length_a   1.000
_cell.length_b   1.000
_cell.length_c   1.000
_cell.angle_alpha   90.00
_cell.angle_beta   90.00
_cell.angle_gamma   90.00
#
_symmetry.space_group_name_H-M   'P 1'
#
loop_
_entity.id
_entity.type
_entity.pdbx_description
1 polymer ?
#
loop_
_entity_poly.entity_id
_entity_poly.type
_entity_poly.pdbx_seq_one_letter_code
_entity_poly.pdbx_strand_id
1 'polypeptide(L)'
;MRHLTLEGFTILSPADPVSSVLRLSSCTDIVLRRCVVRELGTADYGYFDALVEFEQSTQAPSGPIVFDGCTLRSNDVVLRSTGPLGLLTITDCTVEGGFVTMGGTWRYTDCSIRSEEIEETGFVRYLRCAFTSPTGHLRLKGELVQECAFDCDVKLATSEARGNAFRNLEMSYGETLLVGNEADTVTLSFTHQSNVIGNRFRGPVSASADHMEFYNNVFLKGLRITHGPGQIVRYNSFGPGSLLRTDYIGGVVEFNSLWDVYIVQPSITSLDRNNYAGLTN
;
A
#
# COMPACT_ATOMS: atom_id res chain seq x y z
N MET A 1 -16.62 26.43 8.61
CA MET A 1 -18.04 26.24 8.17
C MET A 1 -18.54 24.90 8.70
N ARG A 2 -19.85 24.73 8.96
CA ARG A 2 -20.40 23.44 9.42
C ARG A 2 -21.58 23.03 8.55
N HIS A 3 -21.70 21.74 8.25
CA HIS A 3 -22.83 21.15 7.51
C HIS A 3 -23.06 21.76 6.12
N LEU A 4 -22.10 21.58 5.21
CA LEU A 4 -22.23 22.01 3.83
C LEU A 4 -22.25 20.80 2.90
N THR A 5 -23.24 20.74 2.02
CA THR A 5 -23.22 19.84 0.86
C THR A 5 -23.19 20.68 -0.40
N LEU A 6 -22.21 20.42 -1.25
CA LEU A 6 -22.13 20.99 -2.59
C LEU A 6 -22.14 19.85 -3.61
N GLU A 7 -22.83 20.07 -4.73
CA GLU A 7 -23.03 19.03 -5.71
C GLU A 7 -22.96 19.56 -7.15
N GLY A 8 -22.36 18.78 -8.04
CA GLY A 8 -22.49 18.95 -9.49
C GLY A 8 -21.80 20.17 -10.08
N PHE A 9 -20.87 20.78 -9.34
CA PHE A 9 -20.14 21.95 -9.81
C PHE A 9 -18.79 21.58 -10.43
N THR A 10 -18.25 22.49 -11.23
CA THR A 10 -16.89 22.41 -11.78
C THR A 10 -16.10 23.64 -11.35
N ILE A 11 -14.93 23.44 -10.73
CA ILE A 11 -13.93 24.47 -10.49
C ILE A 11 -12.72 24.18 -11.38
N LEU A 12 -12.35 25.18 -12.19
CA LEU A 12 -11.18 25.14 -13.06
C LEU A 12 -10.14 26.12 -12.53
N SER A 13 -8.96 25.62 -12.20
CA SER A 13 -7.82 26.48 -11.88
C SER A 13 -7.33 27.19 -13.14
N PRO A 14 -6.88 28.45 -13.06
CA PRO A 14 -6.05 29.06 -14.10
C PRO A 14 -4.75 28.27 -14.33
N ALA A 15 -4.03 28.59 -15.41
CA ALA A 15 -2.86 27.82 -15.86
C ALA A 15 -1.64 27.88 -14.93
N ASP A 16 -1.58 28.87 -14.03
CA ASP A 16 -0.48 29.10 -13.09
C ASP A 16 -1.04 29.55 -11.72
N PRO A 17 -1.70 28.65 -10.97
CA PRO A 17 -2.23 29.01 -9.65
C PRO A 17 -1.09 29.25 -8.66
N VAL A 18 -1.11 30.41 -7.99
CA VAL A 18 -0.16 30.73 -6.90
C VAL A 18 -0.67 30.33 -5.51
N SER A 19 -1.86 29.73 -5.43
CA SER A 19 -2.51 29.32 -4.18
C SER A 19 -3.49 28.18 -4.42
N SER A 20 -3.91 27.53 -3.34
CA SER A 20 -4.91 26.46 -3.40
C SER A 20 -6.22 26.84 -4.10
N VAL A 21 -6.78 25.92 -4.88
CA VAL A 21 -8.02 26.15 -5.67
C VAL A 21 -9.26 26.04 -4.78
N LEU A 22 -9.27 25.06 -3.89
CA LEU A 22 -10.30 24.92 -2.86
C LEU A 22 -9.63 24.85 -1.49
N ARG A 23 -9.86 25.86 -0.64
CA ARG A 23 -9.38 25.89 0.75
C ARG A 23 -10.53 25.65 1.72
N LEU A 24 -10.42 24.61 2.54
CA LEU A 24 -11.40 24.21 3.56
C LEU A 24 -10.86 24.46 4.97
N SER A 25 -10.94 25.71 5.43
CA SER A 25 -10.40 26.12 6.73
C SER A 25 -11.38 25.83 7.88
N SER A 26 -10.95 25.04 8.88
CA SER A 26 -11.75 24.70 10.07
C SER A 26 -13.20 24.29 9.76
N CYS A 27 -13.36 23.47 8.72
CA CYS A 27 -14.66 23.00 8.28
C CYS A 27 -15.02 21.65 8.90
N THR A 28 -16.31 21.45 9.21
CA THR A 28 -16.84 20.19 9.73
C THR A 28 -18.06 19.77 8.92
N ASP A 29 -18.24 18.46 8.70
CA ASP A 29 -19.40 17.89 8.02
C ASP A 29 -19.59 18.47 6.61
N ILE A 30 -18.53 18.38 5.81
CA ILE A 30 -18.50 18.84 4.42
C ILE A 30 -18.68 17.65 3.50
N VAL A 31 -19.60 17.77 2.54
CA VAL A 31 -19.83 16.77 1.50
C VAL A 31 -19.75 17.42 0.13
N LEU A 32 -18.89 16.89 -0.72
CA LEU A 32 -18.69 17.30 -2.10
C LEU A 32 -19.10 16.12 -3.00
N ARG A 33 -20.15 16.29 -3.79
CA ARG A 33 -20.72 15.21 -4.62
C ARG A 33 -20.64 15.52 -6.11
N ARG A 34 -20.18 14.57 -6.91
CA ARG A 34 -20.19 14.70 -8.39
C ARG A 34 -19.53 15.99 -8.87
N CYS A 35 -18.50 16.44 -8.16
CA CYS A 35 -17.81 17.68 -8.46
C CYS A 35 -16.56 17.41 -9.30
N VAL A 36 -16.19 18.39 -10.13
CA VAL A 36 -14.91 18.40 -10.83
C VAL A 36 -14.09 19.55 -10.28
N VAL A 37 -12.94 19.24 -9.68
CA VAL A 37 -11.92 20.24 -9.34
C VAL A 37 -10.70 19.85 -10.14
N ARG A 38 -10.30 20.69 -11.09
CA ARG A 38 -9.13 20.38 -11.91
C ARG A 38 -8.29 21.60 -12.21
N GLU A 39 -7.01 21.33 -12.35
CA GLU A 39 -6.08 22.28 -12.92
C GLU A 39 -6.12 22.27 -14.46
N LEU A 40 -5.87 23.42 -15.07
CA LEU A 40 -5.77 23.56 -16.54
C LEU A 40 -4.34 23.73 -17.05
N GLY A 41 -3.36 24.00 -16.17
CA GLY A 41 -1.96 24.23 -16.54
C GLY A 41 -0.99 23.52 -15.62
N THR A 42 0.18 24.10 -15.42
CA THR A 42 1.23 23.54 -14.54
C THR A 42 1.24 24.31 -13.23
N ALA A 43 0.83 23.66 -12.15
CA ALA A 43 0.91 24.24 -10.83
C ALA A 43 2.35 24.08 -10.32
N ASP A 44 2.81 25.14 -9.67
CA ASP A 44 3.96 25.09 -8.78
C ASP A 44 3.44 25.52 -7.41
N TYR A 45 2.71 24.61 -6.75
CA TYR A 45 2.13 24.95 -5.47
C TYR A 45 3.26 25.19 -4.47
N GLY A 46 3.15 26.29 -3.74
CA GLY A 46 4.02 26.54 -2.60
C GLY A 46 3.94 25.40 -1.58
N TYR A 47 4.87 25.39 -0.63
CA TYR A 47 5.01 24.31 0.37
C TYR A 47 3.71 23.99 1.15
N PHE A 48 2.74 24.90 1.20
CA PHE A 48 1.46 24.72 1.91
C PHE A 48 0.23 24.59 0.99
N ASP A 49 0.36 24.81 -0.31
CA ASP A 49 -0.78 24.85 -1.23
C ASP A 49 -1.01 23.52 -1.94
N ALA A 50 -2.23 23.28 -2.43
CA ALA A 50 -2.60 22.14 -3.25
C ALA A 50 -3.87 22.44 -4.04
N LEU A 51 -4.30 21.54 -4.94
CA LEU A 51 -5.60 21.69 -5.58
C LEU A 51 -6.72 21.81 -4.53
N VAL A 52 -6.72 20.92 -3.52
CA VAL A 52 -7.57 21.06 -2.33
C VAL A 52 -6.71 21.06 -1.07
N GLU A 53 -6.83 22.14 -0.31
CA GLU A 53 -6.14 22.34 0.95
C GLU A 53 -7.12 22.28 2.13
N PHE A 54 -6.80 21.44 3.11
CA PHE A 54 -7.47 21.39 4.39
C PHE A 54 -6.63 22.14 5.43
N GLU A 55 -7.06 23.35 5.76
CA GLU A 55 -6.39 24.17 6.76
C GLU A 55 -7.03 23.91 8.14
N GLN A 56 -6.34 23.14 8.99
CA GLN A 56 -6.85 22.72 10.29
C GLN A 56 -5.96 23.17 11.44
N SER A 57 -6.61 23.66 12.50
CA SER A 57 -5.91 23.96 13.76
C SER A 57 -5.51 22.65 14.46
N THR A 58 -4.32 22.63 15.04
CA THR A 58 -3.85 21.51 15.89
C THR A 58 -4.71 21.30 17.13
N GLN A 59 -5.54 22.28 17.53
CA GLN A 59 -6.37 22.25 18.74
C GLN A 59 -7.83 21.83 18.49
N ALA A 60 -8.27 21.71 17.24
CA ALA A 60 -9.64 21.36 16.90
C ALA A 60 -9.66 20.50 15.63
N PRO A 61 -9.74 19.17 15.74
CA PRO A 61 -9.79 18.31 14.57
C PRO A 61 -11.00 18.65 13.71
N SER A 62 -10.84 18.54 12.39
CA SER A 62 -11.95 18.70 11.46
C SER A 62 -13.05 17.67 11.75
N GLY A 63 -14.29 18.04 11.48
CA GLY A 63 -15.36 17.04 11.33
C GLY A 63 -15.13 16.19 10.08
N PRO A 64 -15.97 15.18 9.83
CA PRO A 64 -15.87 14.36 8.65
C PRO A 64 -15.98 15.21 7.37
N ILE A 65 -15.13 14.90 6.39
CA ILE A 65 -15.18 15.47 5.04
C ILE A 65 -15.34 14.32 4.05
N VAL A 66 -16.24 14.47 3.09
CA VAL A 66 -16.58 13.43 2.13
C VAL A 66 -16.49 13.97 0.70
N PHE A 67 -15.77 13.25 -0.16
CA PHE A 67 -15.83 13.37 -1.62
C PHE A 67 -16.48 12.11 -2.18
N ASP A 68 -17.53 12.28 -2.97
CA ASP A 68 -18.37 11.19 -3.47
C ASP A 68 -18.67 11.41 -4.96
N GLY A 69 -18.14 10.54 -5.83
CA GLY A 69 -18.32 10.68 -7.28
C GLY A 69 -17.51 11.81 -7.91
N CYS A 70 -16.43 12.29 -7.26
CA CYS A 70 -15.69 13.48 -7.67
C CYS A 70 -14.51 13.18 -8.60
N THR A 71 -14.14 14.15 -9.42
CA THR A 71 -12.87 14.16 -10.17
C THR A 71 -11.97 15.25 -9.62
N LEU A 72 -10.80 14.87 -9.08
CA LEU A 72 -9.80 15.76 -8.53
C LEU A 72 -8.50 15.59 -9.31
N ARG A 73 -8.03 16.63 -9.99
CA ARG A 73 -6.85 16.54 -10.86
C ARG A 73 -5.91 17.72 -10.73
N SER A 74 -4.66 17.42 -10.41
CA SER A 74 -3.55 18.35 -10.34
C SER A 74 -2.34 17.76 -11.05
N ASN A 75 -1.51 18.61 -11.67
CA ASN A 75 -0.20 18.16 -12.19
C ASN A 75 0.88 18.16 -11.10
N ASP A 76 0.59 18.74 -9.95
CA ASP A 76 1.43 18.76 -8.75
C ASP A 76 0.64 18.11 -7.59
N VAL A 77 0.41 18.81 -6.47
CA VAL A 77 -0.29 18.25 -5.31
C VAL A 77 -1.82 18.36 -5.46
N VAL A 78 -2.55 17.24 -5.29
CA VAL A 78 -4.01 17.19 -5.39
C VAL A 78 -4.70 17.44 -4.06
N LEU A 79 -4.21 16.82 -2.98
CA LEU A 79 -4.78 16.95 -1.64
C LEU A 79 -3.67 17.25 -0.63
N ARG A 80 -3.88 18.26 0.20
CA ARG A 80 -2.96 18.60 1.31
C ARG A 80 -3.69 18.99 2.58
N SER A 81 -3.14 18.58 3.72
CA SER A 81 -3.60 19.04 5.05
C SER A 81 -2.46 19.64 5.85
N THR A 82 -2.69 20.81 6.45
CA THR A 82 -1.72 21.51 7.33
C THR A 82 -1.92 21.19 8.82
N GLY A 83 -2.87 20.32 9.16
CA GLY A 83 -3.11 19.81 10.51
C GLY A 83 -3.83 18.47 10.51
N PRO A 84 -4.00 17.83 11.68
CA PRO A 84 -4.65 16.52 11.76
C PRO A 84 -6.11 16.59 11.32
N LEU A 85 -6.49 15.75 10.36
CA LEU A 85 -7.87 15.58 9.93
C LEU A 85 -8.57 14.51 10.78
N GLY A 86 -9.84 14.74 11.10
CA GLY A 86 -10.66 13.73 11.79
C GLY A 86 -10.87 12.48 10.92
N LEU A 87 -11.74 12.60 9.92
CA LEU A 87 -11.99 11.56 8.92
C LEU A 87 -12.20 12.19 7.55
N LEU A 88 -11.41 11.78 6.57
CA LEU A 88 -11.63 12.09 5.16
C LEU A 88 -12.03 10.81 4.42
N THR A 89 -13.22 10.84 3.81
CA THR A 89 -13.75 9.74 3.00
C THR A 89 -13.78 10.17 1.54
N ILE A 90 -13.18 9.37 0.68
CA ILE A 90 -13.13 9.58 -0.76
C ILE A 90 -13.70 8.31 -1.38
N THR A 91 -14.83 8.43 -2.08
CA THR A 91 -15.57 7.29 -2.61
C THR A 91 -16.01 7.53 -4.04
N ASP A 92 -15.86 6.52 -4.90
CA ASP A 92 -16.24 6.60 -6.32
C ASP A 92 -15.56 7.78 -7.03
N CYS A 93 -14.32 8.10 -6.64
CA CYS A 93 -13.60 9.27 -7.13
C CYS A 93 -12.49 8.89 -8.11
N THR A 94 -12.21 9.79 -9.05
CA THR A 94 -10.97 9.80 -9.82
C THR A 94 -10.03 10.85 -9.24
N VAL A 95 -8.83 10.45 -8.84
CA VAL A 95 -7.83 11.34 -8.23
C VAL A 95 -6.50 11.21 -8.96
N GLU A 96 -5.99 12.32 -9.48
CA GLU A 96 -4.72 12.37 -10.22
C GLU A 96 -3.83 13.51 -9.69
N GLY A 97 -2.58 13.18 -9.37
CA GLY A 97 -1.59 14.10 -8.79
C GLY A 97 -0.92 13.52 -7.53
N GLY A 98 0.00 14.28 -6.96
CA GLY A 98 0.70 13.93 -5.72
C GLY A 98 -0.14 14.18 -4.46
N PHE A 99 0.13 13.44 -3.38
CA PHE A 99 -0.59 13.55 -2.11
C PHE A 99 0.39 13.86 -1.00
N VAL A 100 0.13 14.90 -0.21
CA VAL A 100 1.00 15.30 0.91
C VAL A 100 0.15 15.62 2.12
N THR A 101 0.16 14.78 3.15
CA THR A 101 -0.75 14.95 4.29
C THR A 101 -0.08 14.85 5.66
N MET A 102 -0.57 15.65 6.61
CA MET A 102 -0.17 15.60 8.02
C MET A 102 -1.27 15.00 8.90
N GLY A 103 -1.18 13.70 9.20
CA GLY A 103 -1.96 13.02 10.21
C GLY A 103 -3.46 12.88 9.89
N GLY A 104 -4.11 11.93 10.55
CA GLY A 104 -5.56 11.74 10.50
C GLY A 104 -5.99 10.36 10.00
N THR A 105 -7.29 10.23 9.71
CA THR A 105 -7.89 9.00 9.17
C THR A 105 -8.37 9.22 7.75
N TRP A 106 -7.86 8.44 6.81
CA TRP A 106 -8.19 8.53 5.38
C TRP A 106 -8.79 7.21 4.90
N ARG A 107 -9.88 7.30 4.15
CA ARG A 107 -10.56 6.14 3.56
C ARG A 107 -10.85 6.38 2.10
N TYR A 108 -10.27 5.53 1.27
CA TYR A 108 -10.52 5.47 -0.16
C TYR A 108 -11.32 4.21 -0.47
N THR A 109 -12.39 4.34 -1.24
CA THR A 109 -13.25 3.21 -1.59
C THR A 109 -13.76 3.36 -3.02
N ASP A 110 -13.57 2.34 -3.84
CA ASP A 110 -14.00 2.35 -5.25
C ASP A 110 -13.38 3.51 -6.06
N CYS A 111 -12.12 3.88 -5.76
CA CYS A 111 -11.45 5.02 -6.40
C CYS A 111 -10.51 4.59 -7.54
N SER A 112 -10.35 5.45 -8.55
CA SER A 112 -9.25 5.39 -9.51
C SER A 112 -8.19 6.44 -9.13
N ILE A 113 -6.97 6.00 -8.86
CA ILE A 113 -5.88 6.83 -8.35
C ILE A 113 -4.69 6.76 -9.30
N ARG A 114 -4.22 7.92 -9.78
CA ARG A 114 -3.00 8.06 -10.58
C ARG A 114 -1.99 8.94 -9.86
N SER A 115 -0.92 8.33 -9.36
CA SER A 115 0.15 9.03 -8.63
C SER A 115 1.49 8.30 -8.74
N GLU A 116 2.59 9.02 -8.55
CA GLU A 116 3.93 8.45 -8.33
C GLU A 116 4.16 8.12 -6.86
N GLU A 117 3.58 8.92 -5.97
CA GLU A 117 3.86 8.91 -4.55
C GLU A 117 2.64 9.38 -3.76
N ILE A 118 2.30 8.62 -2.72
CA ILE A 118 1.24 8.92 -1.78
C ILE A 118 1.87 8.95 -0.39
N GLU A 119 2.30 10.14 0.02
CA GLU A 119 2.86 10.41 1.34
C GLU A 119 1.76 10.83 2.30
N GLU A 120 1.07 9.83 2.82
CA GLU A 120 0.07 10.03 3.86
C GLU A 120 0.62 9.61 5.22
N THR A 121 0.42 10.46 6.21
CA THR A 121 0.77 10.18 7.60
C THR A 121 -0.51 9.98 8.41
N GLY A 122 -0.50 9.02 9.34
CA GLY A 122 -1.70 8.61 10.08
C GLY A 122 -2.26 7.27 9.62
N PHE A 123 -3.55 7.05 9.85
CA PHE A 123 -4.25 5.83 9.43
C PHE A 123 -4.86 6.03 8.05
N VAL A 124 -4.46 5.20 7.11
CA VAL A 124 -4.93 5.26 5.73
C VAL A 124 -5.43 3.89 5.35
N ARG A 125 -6.60 3.83 4.71
CA ARG A 125 -7.17 2.59 4.21
C ARG A 125 -7.69 2.73 2.79
N TYR A 126 -7.34 1.76 1.96
CA TYR A 126 -7.80 1.62 0.58
C TYR A 126 -8.63 0.35 0.42
N LEU A 127 -9.76 0.45 -0.27
CA LEU A 127 -10.67 -0.66 -0.55
C LEU A 127 -11.13 -0.59 -2.00
N ARG A 128 -10.98 -1.67 -2.77
CA ARG A 128 -11.41 -1.74 -4.18
C ARG A 128 -10.91 -0.56 -5.03
N CYS A 129 -9.69 -0.11 -4.77
CA CYS A 129 -9.09 1.02 -5.50
C CYS A 129 -8.22 0.52 -6.65
N ALA A 130 -8.23 1.24 -7.78
CA ALA A 130 -7.36 0.98 -8.91
C ALA A 130 -6.24 2.02 -8.96
N PHE A 131 -4.99 1.56 -8.99
CA PHE A 131 -3.80 2.42 -8.97
C PHE A 131 -3.03 2.33 -10.28
N THR A 132 -2.63 3.51 -10.77
CA THR A 132 -1.70 3.67 -11.89
C THR A 132 -0.61 4.67 -11.49
N SER A 133 0.56 4.54 -12.08
CA SER A 133 1.66 5.50 -11.89
C SER A 133 2.19 5.97 -13.25
N PRO A 134 2.40 7.29 -13.44
CA PRO A 134 2.98 7.80 -14.68
C PRO A 134 4.43 7.35 -14.89
N THR A 135 5.16 6.98 -13.83
CA THR A 135 6.55 6.51 -13.90
C THR A 135 6.66 4.97 -13.84
N GLY A 136 5.53 4.28 -13.71
CA GLY A 136 5.49 2.82 -13.58
C GLY A 136 5.76 2.31 -12.16
N HIS A 137 6.06 3.19 -11.20
CA HIS A 137 6.29 2.84 -9.80
C HIS A 137 5.44 3.72 -8.86
N LEU A 138 4.84 3.13 -7.84
CA LEU A 138 4.03 3.82 -6.83
C LEU A 138 4.64 3.61 -5.44
N ARG A 139 4.97 4.69 -4.74
CA ARG A 139 5.25 4.66 -3.30
C ARG A 139 3.98 4.94 -2.53
N LEU A 140 3.67 4.07 -1.58
CA LEU A 140 2.42 4.13 -0.83
C LEU A 140 2.66 3.75 0.64
N LYS A 141 1.88 4.38 1.53
CA LYS A 141 1.74 4.00 2.94
C LYS A 141 0.27 3.78 3.25
N GLY A 142 -0.03 2.76 4.06
CA GLY A 142 -1.38 2.51 4.56
C GLY A 142 -1.84 1.06 4.47
N GLU A 143 -3.05 0.80 4.92
CA GLU A 143 -3.69 -0.50 4.83
C GLU A 143 -4.38 -0.69 3.48
N LEU A 144 -3.94 -1.69 2.72
CA LEU A 144 -4.57 -2.13 1.48
C LEU A 144 -5.51 -3.30 1.76
N VAL A 145 -6.82 -3.06 1.69
CA VAL A 145 -7.81 -4.08 2.04
C VAL A 145 -8.70 -4.39 0.86
N GLN A 146 -8.56 -5.60 0.34
CA GLN A 146 -9.40 -6.29 -0.65
C GLN A 146 -9.50 -5.58 -2.00
N GLU A 147 -9.22 -6.36 -3.05
CA GLU A 147 -9.55 -6.03 -4.44
C GLU A 147 -8.94 -4.72 -4.94
N CYS A 148 -7.86 -4.23 -4.30
CA CYS A 148 -7.06 -3.18 -4.92
C CYS A 148 -6.27 -3.76 -6.09
N ALA A 149 -6.29 -3.04 -7.21
CA ALA A 149 -5.61 -3.41 -8.45
C ALA A 149 -4.49 -2.41 -8.76
N PHE A 150 -3.34 -2.92 -9.20
CA PHE A 150 -2.16 -2.11 -9.48
C PHE A 150 -1.63 -2.39 -10.89
N ASP A 151 -1.61 -1.37 -11.76
CA ASP A 151 -0.96 -1.42 -13.07
C ASP A 151 0.47 -0.82 -13.02
N CYS A 152 1.09 -0.91 -11.86
CA CYS A 152 2.42 -0.40 -11.59
C CYS A 152 3.09 -1.24 -10.50
N ASP A 153 4.40 -1.07 -10.38
CA ASP A 153 5.17 -1.67 -9.30
C ASP A 153 4.91 -0.90 -8.01
N VAL A 154 4.74 -1.60 -6.89
CA VAL A 154 4.32 -1.00 -5.63
C VAL A 154 5.41 -1.12 -4.60
N LYS A 155 5.76 0.01 -3.98
CA LYS A 155 6.59 0.05 -2.77
C LYS A 155 5.74 0.48 -1.58
N LEU A 156 5.52 -0.46 -0.66
CA LEU A 156 4.79 -0.22 0.59
C LEU A 156 5.77 -0.08 1.75
N ALA A 157 5.61 0.97 2.54
CA ALA A 157 6.33 1.11 3.81
C ALA A 157 5.36 0.89 4.98
N THR A 158 5.70 0.00 5.93
CA THR A 158 4.92 -0.27 7.16
C THR A 158 3.41 -0.38 6.91
N SER A 159 2.95 -1.52 6.38
CA SER A 159 1.58 -1.63 5.86
C SER A 159 1.02 -3.03 6.00
N GLU A 160 -0.30 -3.12 6.16
CA GLU A 160 -1.04 -4.37 5.97
C GLU A 160 -1.56 -4.45 4.53
N ALA A 161 -1.40 -5.60 3.88
CA ALA A 161 -1.97 -5.87 2.57
C ALA A 161 -2.79 -7.15 2.62
N ARG A 162 -4.08 -7.06 2.31
CA ARG A 162 -5.02 -8.19 2.40
C ARG A 162 -5.82 -8.34 1.11
N GLY A 163 -5.75 -9.49 0.45
CA GLY A 163 -6.64 -9.82 -0.67
C GLY A 163 -6.47 -8.95 -1.92
N ASN A 164 -5.23 -8.53 -2.24
CA ASN A 164 -4.93 -7.69 -3.40
C ASN A 164 -4.12 -8.45 -4.46
N ALA A 165 -4.05 -7.90 -5.68
CA ALA A 165 -3.23 -8.42 -6.77
C ALA A 165 -2.13 -7.43 -7.16
N PHE A 166 -0.88 -7.85 -7.02
CA PHE A 166 0.30 -7.05 -7.35
C PHE A 166 1.04 -7.65 -8.54
N ARG A 167 1.61 -6.80 -9.39
CA ARG A 167 2.67 -7.25 -10.31
C ARG A 167 3.96 -7.42 -9.52
N ASN A 168 4.56 -6.32 -9.09
CA ASN A 168 5.74 -6.32 -8.24
C ASN A 168 5.42 -5.59 -6.93
N LEU A 169 5.77 -6.21 -5.80
CA LEU A 169 5.58 -5.66 -4.47
C LEU A 169 6.91 -5.62 -3.72
N GLU A 170 7.35 -4.42 -3.35
CA GLU A 170 8.43 -4.21 -2.40
C GLU A 170 7.84 -3.72 -1.09
N MET A 171 8.16 -4.39 0.01
CA MET A 171 7.84 -3.92 1.36
C MET A 171 9.12 -3.72 2.14
N SER A 172 9.24 -2.54 2.76
CA SER A 172 10.42 -2.19 3.51
C SER A 172 10.08 -1.58 4.85
N TYR A 173 10.84 -1.99 5.86
CA TYR A 173 10.83 -1.47 7.23
C TYR A 173 9.53 -1.75 8.02
N GLY A 174 9.72 -2.15 9.28
CA GLY A 174 8.66 -2.30 10.29
C GLY A 174 7.82 -3.56 10.15
N GLU A 175 6.81 -3.68 11.02
CA GLU A 175 5.92 -4.84 11.04
C GLU A 175 4.99 -4.82 9.82
N THR A 176 4.79 -6.00 9.23
CA THR A 176 4.08 -6.15 7.98
C THR A 176 3.18 -7.40 8.03
N LEU A 177 2.00 -7.27 7.46
CA LEU A 177 1.04 -8.36 7.36
C LEU A 177 0.55 -8.50 5.91
N LEU A 178 0.94 -9.58 5.23
CA LEU A 178 0.46 -9.94 3.89
C LEU A 178 -0.49 -11.14 4.02
N VAL A 179 -1.78 -10.94 3.73
CA VAL A 179 -2.78 -12.02 3.83
C VAL A 179 -3.55 -12.19 2.52
N GLY A 180 -3.52 -13.39 1.94
CA GLY A 180 -4.40 -13.73 0.83
C GLY A 180 -4.18 -12.93 -0.46
N ASN A 181 -2.99 -12.36 -0.67
CA ASN A 181 -2.66 -11.61 -1.87
C ASN A 181 -2.17 -12.53 -2.99
N GLU A 182 -2.28 -12.06 -4.23
CA GLU A 182 -1.54 -12.59 -5.37
C GLU A 182 -0.43 -11.62 -5.78
N ALA A 183 0.78 -12.12 -6.08
CA ALA A 183 1.85 -11.28 -6.59
C ALA A 183 2.77 -12.01 -7.58
N ASP A 184 3.27 -11.30 -8.60
CA ASP A 184 4.31 -11.86 -9.49
C ASP A 184 5.68 -11.81 -8.82
N THR A 185 6.11 -10.70 -8.24
CA THR A 185 7.35 -10.67 -7.44
C THR A 185 7.14 -9.98 -6.10
N VAL A 186 7.86 -10.46 -5.08
CA VAL A 186 7.80 -9.86 -3.74
C VAL A 186 9.20 -9.74 -3.16
N THR A 187 9.52 -8.55 -2.67
CA THR A 187 10.73 -8.28 -1.89
C THR A 187 10.36 -7.72 -0.53
N LEU A 188 10.81 -8.38 0.54
CA LEU A 188 10.55 -8.01 1.93
C LEU A 188 11.90 -7.69 2.59
N SER A 189 12.11 -6.43 2.97
CA SER A 189 13.40 -5.93 3.48
C SER A 189 13.22 -5.22 4.82
N PHE A 190 13.92 -5.66 5.86
CA PHE A 190 13.80 -5.07 7.21
C PHE A 190 12.36 -5.07 7.76
N THR A 191 11.52 -6.00 7.28
CA THR A 191 10.15 -6.21 7.74
C THR A 191 10.12 -7.23 8.89
N HIS A 192 10.61 -6.82 10.06
CA HIS A 192 10.73 -7.72 11.21
C HIS A 192 9.34 -8.09 11.77
N GLN A 193 9.23 -9.21 12.50
CA GLN A 193 8.00 -9.65 13.19
C GLN A 193 6.77 -9.69 12.26
N SER A 194 6.98 -10.13 11.02
CA SER A 194 6.00 -10.01 9.95
C SER A 194 5.36 -11.33 9.60
N ASN A 195 4.10 -11.26 9.17
CA ASN A 195 3.27 -12.43 8.88
C ASN A 195 2.90 -12.44 7.39
N VAL A 196 3.22 -13.54 6.71
CA VAL A 196 2.93 -13.77 5.30
C VAL A 196 2.06 -15.01 5.22
N ILE A 197 0.75 -14.82 5.07
CA ILE A 197 -0.27 -15.87 5.29
C ILE A 197 -1.18 -16.05 4.07
N GLY A 198 -1.29 -17.27 3.57
CA GLY A 198 -2.33 -17.61 2.57
C GLY A 198 -2.17 -16.93 1.21
N ASN A 199 -0.98 -16.42 0.87
CA ASN A 199 -0.73 -15.72 -0.39
C ASN A 199 -0.39 -16.70 -1.52
N ARG A 200 -0.57 -16.26 -2.77
CA ARG A 200 -0.16 -16.98 -3.97
C ARG A 200 0.86 -16.18 -4.76
N PHE A 201 2.11 -16.65 -4.78
CA PHE A 201 3.22 -15.99 -5.44
C PHE A 201 3.55 -16.68 -6.76
N ARG A 202 3.40 -15.96 -7.88
CA ARG A 202 3.62 -16.47 -9.24
C ARG A 202 5.08 -16.45 -9.66
N GLY A 203 5.87 -15.54 -9.08
CA GLY A 203 7.31 -15.43 -9.26
C GLY A 203 8.06 -15.47 -7.93
N PRO A 204 9.34 -15.03 -7.91
CA PRO A 204 10.22 -15.17 -6.77
C PRO A 204 9.81 -14.28 -5.59
N VAL A 205 9.95 -14.83 -4.39
CA VAL A 205 9.85 -14.08 -3.13
C VAL A 205 11.22 -14.03 -2.48
N SER A 206 11.70 -12.83 -2.18
CA SER A 206 12.93 -12.58 -1.44
C SER A 206 12.60 -11.92 -0.11
N ALA A 207 13.13 -12.46 0.98
CA ALA A 207 12.88 -11.98 2.33
C ALA A 207 14.21 -11.80 3.09
N SER A 208 14.36 -10.63 3.71
CA SER A 208 15.53 -10.25 4.49
C SER A 208 15.10 -9.49 5.73
N ALA A 209 14.64 -10.21 6.76
CA ALA A 209 14.22 -9.65 8.04
C ALA A 209 14.24 -10.71 9.14
N ASP A 210 13.87 -10.36 10.37
CA ASP A 210 13.89 -11.27 11.53
C ASP A 210 12.48 -11.64 11.97
N HIS A 211 12.31 -12.85 12.52
CA HIS A 211 11.03 -13.32 13.06
C HIS A 211 9.88 -13.24 12.04
N MET A 212 10.11 -13.67 10.80
CA MET A 212 9.03 -13.76 9.83
C MET A 212 8.35 -15.11 9.85
N GLU A 213 7.03 -15.09 9.72
CA GLU A 213 6.21 -16.29 9.60
C GLU A 213 5.61 -16.40 8.20
N PHE A 214 5.95 -17.47 7.50
CA PHE A 214 5.36 -17.86 6.22
C PHE A 214 4.43 -19.04 6.46
N TYR A 215 3.12 -18.82 6.32
CA TYR A 215 2.09 -19.79 6.64
C TYR A 215 1.07 -19.98 5.51
N ASN A 216 0.79 -21.22 5.10
CA ASN A 216 -0.23 -21.54 4.09
C ASN A 216 -0.08 -20.82 2.74
N ASN A 217 1.13 -20.41 2.34
CA ASN A 217 1.34 -19.76 1.06
C ASN A 217 1.57 -20.78 -0.07
N VAL A 218 1.36 -20.34 -1.30
CA VAL A 218 1.73 -21.07 -2.52
C VAL A 218 2.85 -20.33 -3.24
N PHE A 219 4.01 -20.97 -3.39
CA PHE A 219 5.17 -20.43 -4.10
C PHE A 219 5.37 -21.17 -5.43
N LEU A 220 5.19 -20.48 -6.56
CA LEU A 220 5.37 -21.09 -7.89
C LEU A 220 6.80 -21.01 -8.42
N LYS A 221 7.64 -20.08 -7.93
CA LYS A 221 9.06 -20.00 -8.27
C LYS A 221 10.00 -20.20 -7.09
N GLY A 222 9.58 -19.82 -5.89
CA GLY A 222 10.32 -20.12 -4.68
C GLY A 222 10.36 -18.98 -3.68
N LEU A 223 11.00 -19.27 -2.56
CA LEU A 223 11.23 -18.36 -1.44
C LEU A 223 12.72 -18.37 -1.13
N ARG A 224 13.34 -17.20 -1.12
CA ARG A 224 14.70 -17.00 -0.65
C ARG A 224 14.69 -16.15 0.61
N ILE A 225 15.21 -16.68 1.69
CA ILE A 225 15.39 -15.95 2.94
C ILE A 225 16.89 -15.74 3.15
N THR A 226 17.31 -14.48 3.22
CA THR A 226 18.74 -14.11 3.24
C THR A 226 19.26 -13.60 4.58
N HIS A 227 18.38 -13.42 5.56
CA HIS A 227 18.73 -12.81 6.84
C HIS A 227 17.80 -13.32 7.95
N GLY A 228 18.34 -13.27 9.17
CA GLY A 228 17.56 -13.16 10.39
C GLY A 228 17.31 -14.45 11.16
N PRO A 229 17.32 -14.41 12.50
CA PRO A 229 16.84 -15.51 13.33
C PRO A 229 15.30 -15.55 13.36
N GLY A 230 14.76 -16.65 13.89
CA GLY A 230 13.35 -16.80 14.21
C GLY A 230 12.41 -16.99 13.02
N GLN A 231 12.92 -17.42 11.87
CA GLN A 231 12.10 -17.66 10.69
C GLN A 231 11.21 -18.89 10.89
N ILE A 232 9.93 -18.78 10.57
CA ILE A 232 8.99 -19.91 10.61
C ILE A 232 8.42 -20.09 9.21
N VAL A 233 8.69 -21.23 8.58
CA VAL A 233 8.14 -21.60 7.27
C VAL A 233 7.33 -22.86 7.45
N ARG A 234 6.00 -22.73 7.49
CA ARG A 234 5.11 -23.86 7.77
C ARG A 234 3.89 -23.95 6.86
N TYR A 235 3.49 -25.18 6.53
CA TYR A 235 2.29 -25.47 5.73
C TYR A 235 2.24 -24.80 4.36
N ASN A 236 3.39 -24.43 3.80
CA ASN A 236 3.46 -23.84 2.47
C ASN A 236 3.53 -24.91 1.39
N SER A 237 3.04 -24.56 0.20
CA SER A 237 3.13 -25.37 -1.00
C SER A 237 4.12 -24.75 -1.99
N PHE A 238 5.17 -25.48 -2.30
CA PHE A 238 6.18 -25.12 -3.29
C PHE A 238 5.90 -25.90 -4.57
N GLY A 239 5.60 -25.18 -5.66
CA GLY A 239 5.24 -25.77 -6.95
C GLY A 239 6.43 -26.43 -7.67
N PRO A 240 6.17 -27.19 -8.75
CA PRO A 240 7.22 -27.85 -9.52
C PRO A 240 8.31 -26.88 -10.00
N GLY A 241 9.57 -27.23 -9.77
CA GLY A 241 10.73 -26.42 -10.13
C GLY A 241 11.00 -25.22 -9.21
N SER A 242 10.27 -25.08 -8.10
CA SER A 242 10.52 -24.02 -7.12
C SER A 242 11.55 -24.43 -6.07
N LEU A 243 12.21 -23.43 -5.48
CA LEU A 243 13.24 -23.62 -4.48
C LEU A 243 12.88 -22.88 -3.18
N LEU A 244 12.94 -23.58 -2.05
CA LEU A 244 13.12 -22.94 -0.75
C LEU A 244 14.62 -22.79 -0.48
N ARG A 245 15.11 -21.54 -0.43
CA ARG A 245 16.49 -21.23 -0.10
C ARG A 245 16.59 -20.44 1.19
N THR A 246 17.48 -20.86 2.07
CA THR A 246 17.71 -20.23 3.36
C THR A 246 19.20 -20.00 3.58
N ASP A 247 19.63 -18.73 3.66
CA ASP A 247 21.03 -18.34 3.81
C ASP A 247 21.32 -17.90 5.27
N TYR A 248 22.01 -18.73 6.07
CA TYR A 248 22.46 -18.40 7.44
C TYR A 248 21.37 -18.01 8.46
N ILE A 249 20.15 -18.54 8.32
CA ILE A 249 18.99 -18.14 9.14
C ILE A 249 18.72 -19.10 10.31
N GLY A 250 18.35 -18.53 11.46
CA GLY A 250 17.74 -19.25 12.59
C GLY A 250 16.27 -19.53 12.30
N GLY A 251 15.78 -20.76 12.44
CA GLY A 251 14.36 -21.00 12.16
C GLY A 251 13.88 -22.43 12.08
N VAL A 252 12.60 -22.55 11.76
CA VAL A 252 11.82 -23.79 11.70
C VAL A 252 11.19 -23.92 10.32
N VAL A 253 11.45 -25.05 9.65
CA VAL A 253 10.86 -25.39 8.36
C VAL A 253 10.12 -26.72 8.50
N GLU A 254 8.78 -26.68 8.60
CA GLU A 254 7.99 -27.88 8.90
C GLU A 254 6.67 -27.95 8.14
N PHE A 255 6.19 -29.17 7.86
CA PHE A 255 4.87 -29.39 7.24
C PHE A 255 4.69 -28.74 5.86
N ASN A 256 5.77 -28.45 5.15
CA ASN A 256 5.70 -27.90 3.80
C ASN A 256 5.66 -29.03 2.76
N SER A 257 5.07 -28.75 1.61
CA SER A 257 5.26 -29.55 0.39
C SER A 257 6.36 -28.87 -0.42
N LEU A 258 7.57 -29.42 -0.37
CA LEU A 258 8.78 -28.86 -0.98
C LEU A 258 9.09 -29.57 -2.31
N TRP A 259 9.45 -28.79 -3.32
CA TRP A 259 10.00 -29.33 -4.56
C TRP A 259 11.51 -29.51 -4.44
N ASP A 260 12.22 -28.42 -4.13
CA ASP A 260 13.65 -28.40 -3.85
C ASP A 260 13.95 -27.53 -2.63
N VAL A 261 15.06 -27.83 -1.94
CA VAL A 261 15.48 -27.14 -0.73
C VAL A 261 17.00 -26.94 -0.70
N TYR A 262 17.44 -25.72 -0.44
CA TYR A 262 18.86 -25.38 -0.30
C TYR A 262 19.10 -24.60 1.00
N ILE A 263 19.85 -25.20 1.90
CA ILE A 263 20.09 -24.68 3.25
C ILE A 263 21.57 -24.41 3.44
N VAL A 264 21.92 -23.14 3.66
CA VAL A 264 23.27 -22.76 4.08
C VAL A 264 23.34 -22.80 5.61
N GLN A 265 24.01 -23.83 6.11
CA GLN A 265 24.35 -24.03 7.53
C GLN A 265 25.21 -22.87 8.07
N PRO A 266 25.15 -22.55 9.39
CA PRO A 266 24.83 -23.46 10.51
C PRO A 266 23.44 -23.31 11.17
N SER A 267 22.49 -22.58 10.60
CA SER A 267 21.47 -21.93 11.44
C SER A 267 20.06 -22.55 11.47
N ILE A 268 19.70 -23.60 10.72
CA ILE A 268 18.33 -24.16 10.85
C ILE A 268 18.17 -24.95 12.16
N THR A 269 17.20 -24.55 12.97
CA THR A 269 16.89 -25.17 14.26
C THR A 269 16.05 -26.44 14.08
N SER A 270 15.15 -26.48 13.09
CA SER A 270 14.35 -27.66 12.76
C SER A 270 14.02 -27.72 11.26
N LEU A 271 14.18 -28.91 10.67
CA LEU A 271 13.71 -29.29 9.35
C LEU A 271 12.99 -30.63 9.47
N ASP A 272 11.69 -30.62 9.81
CA ASP A 272 10.93 -31.83 10.14
C ASP A 272 9.58 -31.91 9.39
N ARG A 273 9.07 -33.12 9.15
CA ARG A 273 7.73 -33.38 8.59
C ARG A 273 7.40 -32.64 7.29
N ASN A 274 8.39 -32.37 6.45
CA ASN A 274 8.17 -31.84 5.09
C ASN A 274 7.97 -33.00 4.11
N ASN A 275 7.11 -32.79 3.12
CA ASN A 275 6.95 -33.69 1.98
C ASN A 275 7.84 -33.23 0.83
N TYR A 276 8.71 -34.08 0.32
CA TYR A 276 9.66 -33.74 -0.74
C TYR A 276 9.22 -34.38 -2.06
N ALA A 277 8.61 -33.59 -2.93
CA ALA A 277 8.03 -34.08 -4.18
C ALA A 277 9.00 -34.08 -5.37
N GLY A 278 10.08 -33.27 -5.31
CA GLY A 278 11.07 -33.12 -6.40
C GLY A 278 12.39 -33.86 -6.18
N LEU A 279 12.58 -34.53 -5.03
CA LEU A 279 13.79 -35.30 -4.74
C LEU A 279 13.73 -36.70 -5.39
N THR A 280 13.81 -36.75 -6.71
CA THR A 280 14.25 -37.97 -7.40
C THR A 280 15.78 -37.94 -7.48
N ASN A 281 16.42 -38.83 -6.70
CA ASN A 281 17.85 -39.14 -6.60
C ASN A 281 18.80 -38.52 -7.63
#